data_AF-A0A1B9MNR9-F1
#
_entry.id   AF-A0A1B9MNR9-F1
#
_cell.length_a   1.000
_cell.length_b   1.000
_cell.length_c   1.000
_cell.angle_alpha   90.00
_cell.angle_beta   90.00
_cell.angle_gamma   90.00
#
_symmetry.space_group_name_H-M   'P 1'
#
loop_
_entity.id
_entity.type
_entity.pdbx_description
1 polymer ?
#
loop_
_entity_poly.entity_id
_entity_poly.type
_entity_poly.pdbx_seq_one_letter_code
_entity_poly.pdbx_strand_id
1 'polypeptide(L)'
;MTDEQLNWLIKIKNYFYDNNVRDLYDIIYLTLSNNQMKYLLFLKMVSEGDGFFPIEGTGFTLDKGWDNPIDFKEVIFYLGEYESSTISPPKFVELMQIISNSYIEAHPKEKDLIEFYMNKLRERYSK
;
A
#
# COMPACT_ATOMS: atom_id res chain seq x y z
N MET A 1 -16.10 -1.58 4.61
CA MET A 1 -16.20 -0.37 5.47
C MET A 1 -17.15 0.62 4.79
N THR A 2 -17.83 1.49 5.52
CA THR A 2 -18.60 2.59 4.90
C THR A 2 -17.65 3.67 4.37
N ASP A 3 -18.08 4.49 3.41
CA ASP A 3 -17.30 5.64 2.93
C ASP A 3 -16.91 6.56 4.10
N GLU A 4 -17.79 6.72 5.09
CA GLU A 4 -17.53 7.48 6.31
C GLU A 4 -16.36 6.91 7.13
N GLN A 5 -16.24 5.58 7.22
CA GLN A 5 -15.10 4.91 7.86
C GLN A 5 -13.81 5.03 7.05
N LEU A 6 -13.91 5.31 5.74
CA LEU A 6 -12.78 5.49 4.84
C LEU A 6 -12.47 6.96 4.52
N ASN A 7 -13.09 7.92 5.21
CA ASN A 7 -12.85 9.35 5.00
C ASN A 7 -11.36 9.72 5.11
N TRP A 8 -10.61 9.04 5.98
CA TRP A 8 -9.16 9.23 6.10
C TRP A 8 -8.40 8.82 4.84
N LEU A 9 -8.88 7.83 4.08
CA LEU A 9 -8.28 7.45 2.81
C LEU A 9 -8.79 8.37 1.70
N ILE A 10 -10.10 8.63 1.66
CA ILE A 10 -10.72 9.49 0.64
C ILE A 10 -10.11 10.90 0.62
N LYS A 11 -9.78 11.48 1.79
CA LYS A 11 -9.21 12.84 1.85
C LYS A 11 -7.84 12.98 1.15
N ILE A 12 -7.08 11.88 1.00
CA ILE A 12 -5.79 11.89 0.30
C ILE A 12 -5.90 11.46 -1.17
N LYS A 13 -7.09 11.09 -1.65
CA LYS A 13 -7.32 10.58 -3.02
C LYS A 13 -6.69 11.47 -4.08
N ASN A 14 -6.97 12.77 -4.05
CA ASN A 14 -6.51 13.70 -5.09
C ASN A 14 -4.99 13.75 -5.19
N TYR A 15 -4.27 13.64 -4.06
CA TYR A 15 -2.80 13.56 -4.09
C TYR A 15 -2.33 12.38 -4.96
N PHE A 16 -2.94 11.20 -4.83
CA PHE A 16 -2.54 10.03 -5.60
C PHE A 16 -2.89 10.14 -7.09
N TYR A 17 -4.06 10.71 -7.37
CA TYR A 17 -4.56 10.88 -8.73
C TYR A 17 -3.75 11.94 -9.50
N ASP A 18 -3.47 13.07 -8.86
CA ASP A 18 -2.76 14.19 -9.49
C ASP A 18 -1.26 13.91 -9.68
N ASN A 19 -0.70 12.93 -8.96
CA ASN A 19 0.71 12.53 -9.05
C ASN A 19 0.94 11.24 -9.85
N ASN A 20 -0.04 10.76 -10.62
CA ASN A 20 0.06 9.53 -11.44
C ASN A 20 0.46 8.26 -10.67
N VAL A 21 0.05 8.15 -9.41
CA VAL A 21 0.34 7.00 -8.53
C VAL A 21 -0.94 6.37 -7.97
N ARG A 22 -2.04 6.49 -8.71
CA ARG A 22 -3.39 6.09 -8.27
C ARG A 22 -3.52 4.60 -7.97
N ASP A 23 -2.75 3.74 -8.63
CA ASP A 23 -2.95 2.28 -8.57
C ASP A 23 -2.85 1.75 -7.13
N LEU A 24 -1.87 2.25 -6.35
CA LEU A 24 -1.74 1.92 -4.93
C LEU A 24 -2.97 2.35 -4.12
N TYR A 25 -3.48 3.57 -4.37
CA TYR A 25 -4.68 4.06 -3.71
C TYR A 25 -5.89 3.19 -4.04
N ASP A 26 -6.11 2.89 -5.33
CA ASP A 26 -7.28 2.16 -5.80
C ASP A 26 -7.28 0.72 -5.24
N ILE A 27 -6.13 0.06 -5.20
CA ILE A 27 -5.97 -1.27 -4.61
C ILE A 27 -6.29 -1.26 -3.11
N ILE A 28 -5.73 -0.30 -2.35
CA ILE A 28 -5.99 -0.20 -0.90
C ILE A 28 -7.46 0.15 -0.65
N TYR A 29 -8.02 1.09 -1.41
CA TYR A 29 -9.42 1.47 -1.30
C TYR A 29 -10.34 0.26 -1.53
N LEU A 30 -10.13 -0.48 -2.62
CA LEU A 30 -10.89 -1.69 -2.96
C LEU A 30 -10.81 -2.73 -1.84
N THR A 31 -9.62 -2.94 -1.28
CA THR A 31 -9.37 -3.89 -0.19
C THR A 31 -10.21 -3.57 1.05
N LEU A 32 -10.19 -2.30 1.45
CA LEU A 32 -10.84 -1.84 2.68
C LEU A 32 -12.36 -1.65 2.50
N SER A 33 -12.78 -1.15 1.34
CA SER A 33 -14.21 -0.96 1.01
C SER A 33 -14.93 -2.30 1.02
N ASN A 34 -14.32 -3.31 0.41
CA ASN A 34 -14.84 -4.68 0.35
C ASN A 34 -14.60 -5.48 1.64
N ASN A 35 -14.00 -4.86 2.66
CA ASN A 35 -13.74 -5.48 3.96
C ASN A 35 -12.91 -6.78 3.87
N GLN A 36 -12.04 -6.88 2.87
CA GLN A 36 -11.18 -8.05 2.63
C GLN A 36 -10.05 -8.12 3.66
N MET A 37 -9.52 -6.96 4.06
CA MET A 37 -8.45 -6.85 5.03
C MET A 37 -8.57 -5.54 5.81
N LYS A 38 -8.09 -5.52 7.06
CA LYS A 38 -7.91 -4.26 7.81
C LYS A 38 -6.58 -3.62 7.45
N TYR A 39 -6.51 -2.29 7.48
CA TYR A 39 -5.31 -1.55 7.11
C TYR A 39 -4.06 -1.97 7.89
N LEU A 40 -4.16 -2.19 9.20
CA LEU A 40 -3.02 -2.62 10.01
C LEU A 40 -2.44 -3.98 9.56
N LEU A 41 -3.31 -4.93 9.20
CA LEU A 41 -2.88 -6.24 8.71
C LEU A 41 -2.26 -6.12 7.31
N PHE A 42 -2.84 -5.27 6.45
CA PHE A 42 -2.28 -4.95 5.15
C PHE A 42 -0.88 -4.35 5.28
N LEU A 43 -0.70 -3.36 6.16
CA LEU A 43 0.59 -2.74 6.41
C LEU A 43 1.63 -3.72 6.97
N LYS A 44 1.22 -4.60 7.90
CA LYS A 44 2.09 -5.67 8.42
C LYS A 44 2.62 -6.53 7.27
N MET A 45 1.73 -7.07 6.44
CA MET A 45 2.07 -7.95 5.33
C MET A 45 3.00 -7.24 4.32
N VAL A 46 2.67 -6.02 3.93
CA VAL A 46 3.51 -5.21 3.04
C VAL A 46 4.88 -4.92 3.65
N SER A 47 4.96 -4.65 4.96
CA SER A 47 6.26 -4.46 5.66
C SER A 47 7.12 -5.72 5.72
N GLU A 48 6.48 -6.89 5.61
CA GLU A 48 7.15 -8.20 5.55
C GLU A 48 7.60 -8.53 4.12
N GLY A 49 7.21 -7.73 3.13
CA GLY A 49 7.60 -7.84 1.72
C GLY A 49 6.66 -8.65 0.85
N ASP A 50 5.45 -8.91 1.36
CA ASP A 50 4.42 -9.65 0.67
C ASP A 50 3.59 -8.70 -0.21
N GLY A 51 3.53 -8.97 -1.51
CA GLY A 51 2.64 -8.29 -2.45
C GLY A 51 1.17 -8.57 -2.12
N PHE A 52 0.25 -7.85 -2.78
CA PHE A 52 -1.17 -7.99 -2.50
C PHE A 52 -2.03 -7.91 -3.74
N PHE A 53 -2.97 -8.86 -3.85
CA PHE A 53 -3.93 -8.95 -4.94
C PHE A 53 -5.34 -9.10 -4.34
N PRO A 54 -6.10 -7.99 -4.14
CA PRO A 54 -7.48 -8.06 -3.63
C PRO A 54 -8.43 -8.89 -4.51
N ILE A 55 -8.16 -8.93 -5.82
CA ILE A 55 -8.85 -9.74 -6.82
C ILE A 55 -7.84 -10.20 -7.86
N GLU A 56 -8.16 -11.25 -8.61
CA GLU A 56 -7.31 -11.75 -9.70
C GLU A 56 -6.98 -10.63 -10.70
N GLY A 57 -5.72 -10.58 -11.14
CA GLY A 57 -5.18 -9.54 -12.00
C GLY A 57 -5.07 -8.15 -11.36
N THR A 58 -5.64 -7.86 -10.19
CA THR A 58 -5.58 -6.50 -9.61
C THR A 58 -4.80 -6.51 -8.32
N GLY A 59 -3.64 -5.86 -8.31
CA GLY A 59 -2.73 -5.91 -7.17
C GLY A 59 -1.36 -5.35 -7.46
N PHE A 60 -0.40 -5.69 -6.60
CA PHE A 60 1.00 -5.36 -6.80
C PHE A 60 1.93 -6.43 -6.24
N THR A 61 3.12 -6.51 -6.82
CA THR A 61 4.18 -7.42 -6.35
C THR A 61 5.20 -6.69 -5.48
N LEU A 62 5.79 -7.44 -4.55
CA LEU A 62 6.93 -7.04 -3.72
C LEU A 62 7.98 -8.15 -3.75
N ASP A 63 9.15 -7.90 -3.16
CA ASP A 63 10.34 -8.74 -3.29
C ASP A 63 10.15 -10.22 -2.92
N LYS A 64 9.27 -10.58 -1.97
CA LYS A 64 9.00 -12.00 -1.65
C LYS A 64 8.27 -12.75 -2.76
N GLY A 65 7.55 -12.04 -3.63
CA GLY A 65 6.87 -12.63 -4.77
C GLY A 65 7.80 -12.99 -5.93
N TRP A 66 9.08 -12.61 -5.85
CA TRP A 66 10.08 -12.89 -6.88
C TRP A 66 10.82 -14.19 -6.55
N ASP A 67 11.16 -14.97 -7.58
CA ASP A 67 11.98 -16.19 -7.43
C ASP A 67 13.32 -15.90 -6.74
N ASN A 68 13.88 -14.72 -7.02
CA ASN A 68 15.08 -14.20 -6.38
C ASN A 68 14.84 -12.76 -5.92
N PRO A 69 14.77 -12.50 -4.60
CA PRO A 69 14.53 -11.15 -4.06
C PRO A 69 15.55 -10.10 -4.50
N ILE A 70 16.76 -10.49 -4.93
CA ILE A 70 17.79 -9.57 -5.43
C ILE A 70 17.36 -8.90 -6.75
N ASP A 71 16.50 -9.57 -7.51
CA ASP A 71 16.04 -9.11 -8.82
C ASP A 71 14.86 -8.12 -8.70
N PHE A 72 14.30 -7.95 -7.50
CA PHE A 72 13.31 -6.91 -7.23
C PHE A 72 13.92 -5.51 -7.40
N LYS A 73 13.44 -4.78 -8.42
CA LYS A 73 13.85 -3.38 -8.70
C LYS A 73 12.72 -2.39 -8.56
N GLU A 74 11.48 -2.83 -8.75
CA GLU A 74 10.31 -1.97 -8.84
C GLU A 74 9.10 -2.67 -8.22
N VAL A 75 8.20 -1.87 -7.65
CA VAL A 75 6.85 -2.33 -7.30
C VAL A 75 6.03 -2.25 -8.57
N ILE A 76 5.55 -3.41 -9.03
CA ILE A 76 4.76 -3.54 -10.26
C ILE A 76 3.29 -3.63 -9.89
N PHE A 77 2.48 -2.74 -10.44
CA PHE A 77 1.03 -2.72 -10.27
C PHE A 77 0.35 -3.39 -11.46
N TYR A 78 -0.71 -4.12 -11.15
CA TYR A 78 -1.57 -4.79 -12.12
C TYR A 78 -2.99 -4.29 -11.92
N LEU A 79 -3.66 -3.93 -13.01
CA LEU A 79 -5.08 -3.57 -13.03
C LEU A 79 -5.75 -4.40 -14.13
N GLY A 80 -6.41 -5.49 -13.72
CA GLY A 80 -6.75 -6.58 -14.63
C GLY A 80 -5.50 -7.40 -15.03
N GLU A 81 -5.61 -8.33 -15.97
CA GLU A 81 -4.51 -9.25 -16.35
C GLU A 81 -3.27 -8.58 -16.99
N TYR A 82 -3.10 -7.26 -16.85
CA TYR A 82 -2.04 -6.47 -17.44
C TYR A 82 -1.32 -5.62 -16.39
N GLU A 83 -0.02 -5.45 -16.58
CA GLU A 83 0.78 -4.44 -15.89
C GLU A 83 0.23 -3.03 -16.21
N SER A 84 -0.05 -2.26 -15.17
CA SER A 84 -0.61 -0.92 -15.26
C SER A 84 0.47 0.15 -15.11
N SER A 85 1.25 0.06 -14.05
CA SER A 85 2.33 1.00 -13.75
C SER A 85 3.40 0.37 -12.87
N THR A 86 4.56 1.01 -12.80
CA THR A 86 5.63 0.65 -11.86
C THR A 86 6.10 1.87 -11.09
N ILE A 87 6.56 1.66 -9.86
CA ILE A 87 7.23 2.68 -9.06
C ILE A 87 8.48 2.12 -8.38
N SER A 88 9.41 3.00 -8.02
CA SER A 88 10.57 2.59 -7.24
C SER A 88 10.19 2.19 -5.80
N PRO A 89 10.92 1.27 -5.15
CA PRO A 89 10.68 0.91 -3.76
C PRO A 89 10.73 2.11 -2.79
N PRO A 90 11.66 3.08 -2.93
CA PRO A 90 11.61 4.30 -2.12
C PRO A 90 10.33 5.12 -2.33
N LYS A 91 9.83 5.21 -3.57
CA LYS A 91 8.56 5.90 -3.85
C LYS A 91 7.37 5.16 -3.22
N PHE A 92 7.37 3.83 -3.26
CA PHE A 92 6.35 3.03 -2.58
C PHE A 92 6.30 3.31 -1.07
N VAL A 93 7.47 3.37 -0.43
CA VAL A 93 7.58 3.72 1.00
C VAL A 93 7.02 5.12 1.28
N GLU A 94 7.37 6.11 0.45
CA GLU A 94 6.87 7.49 0.58
C GLU A 94 5.34 7.52 0.54
N LEU A 95 4.73 6.84 -0.45
CA LEU A 95 3.29 6.79 -0.60
C LEU A 95 2.62 6.06 0.56
N MET A 96 3.18 4.94 1.01
CA MET A 96 2.70 4.21 2.19
C MET A 96 2.75 5.07 3.46
N GLN A 97 3.76 5.94 3.59
CA GLN A 97 3.86 6.89 4.71
C GLN A 97 2.73 7.92 4.68
N ILE A 98 2.37 8.45 3.50
CA ILE A 98 1.26 9.40 3.34
C ILE A 98 -0.06 8.74 3.77
N ILE A 99 -0.31 7.51 3.32
CA ILE A 99 -1.49 6.73 3.70
C ILE A 99 -1.50 6.47 5.22
N SER A 100 -0.37 6.04 5.78
CA SER A 100 -0.22 5.74 7.21
C SER A 100 -0.43 6.97 8.09
N ASN A 101 0.12 8.13 7.72
CA ASN A 101 -0.09 9.38 8.44
C ASN A 101 -1.59 9.72 8.48
N SER A 102 -2.23 9.60 7.32
CA SER A 102 -3.66 9.84 7.19
C SER A 102 -4.50 8.90 8.08
N TYR A 103 -4.12 7.62 8.14
CA TYR A 103 -4.74 6.63 9.00
C TYR A 103 -4.54 6.94 10.49
N ILE A 104 -3.32 7.30 10.90
CA ILE A 104 -2.96 7.66 12.28
C ILE A 104 -3.80 8.85 12.78
N GLU A 105 -4.01 9.87 11.94
CA GLU A 105 -4.86 11.01 12.29
C GLU A 105 -6.29 10.59 12.66
N ALA A 106 -6.83 9.57 11.98
CA ALA A 106 -8.15 9.03 12.26
C ALA A 106 -8.15 7.98 13.39
N HIS A 107 -7.03 7.28 13.61
CA HIS A 107 -6.89 6.17 14.56
C HIS A 107 -5.65 6.35 15.47
N PRO A 108 -5.59 7.42 16.28
CA PRO A 108 -4.38 7.78 17.03
C PRO A 108 -3.93 6.70 18.03
N LYS A 109 -4.84 5.83 18.48
CA LYS A 109 -4.53 4.71 19.37
C LYS A 109 -3.69 3.62 18.71
N GLU A 110 -3.67 3.56 17.38
CA GLU A 110 -2.92 2.55 16.62
C GLU A 110 -1.55 3.07 16.15
N LYS A 111 -1.21 4.32 16.49
CA LYS A 111 0.01 5.01 16.03
C LYS A 111 1.28 4.18 16.19
N ASP A 112 1.54 3.68 17.39
CA ASP A 112 2.79 2.96 17.68
C ASP A 112 2.95 1.70 16.81
N LEU A 113 1.85 0.99 16.55
CA LEU A 113 1.86 -0.19 15.68
C LEU A 113 2.05 0.18 14.21
N ILE A 114 1.41 1.26 13.75
CA ILE A 114 1.59 1.76 12.38
C ILE A 114 3.04 2.22 12.17
N GLU A 115 3.61 2.98 13.11
CA GLU A 115 5.00 3.43 13.04
C GLU A 115 5.99 2.26 13.08
N PHE A 116 5.72 1.24 13.90
CA PHE A 116 6.51 0.02 13.93
C PHE A 116 6.59 -0.67 12.56
N TYR A 117 5.44 -0.87 11.88
CA TYR A 117 5.44 -1.51 10.56
C TYR A 117 5.97 -0.59 9.46
N MET A 118 5.74 0.73 9.53
CA MET A 118 6.35 1.69 8.61
C MET A 118 7.88 1.75 8.75
N ASN A 119 8.42 1.59 9.96
CA ASN A 119 9.87 1.47 10.17
C ASN A 119 10.42 0.21 9.47
N LYS A 120 9.78 -0.94 9.66
CA LYS A 120 10.15 -2.18 8.95
C LYS A 120 10.10 -2.03 7.43
N LEU A 121 9.06 -1.38 6.92
CA LEU A 121 8.92 -1.11 5.49
C LEU A 121 10.08 -0.24 4.97
N ARG A 122 10.45 0.81 5.71
CA ARG A 122 11.60 1.68 5.40
C ARG A 122 12.92 0.93 5.42
N GLU A 123 13.17 0.13 6.45
CA GLU A 123 14.39 -0.69 6.57
C GLU A 123 14.56 -1.64 5.36
N ARG A 124 13.44 -2.11 4.82
CA ARG A 124 13.41 -3.02 3.66
C ARG A 124 13.66 -2.31 2.33
N TYR A 125 13.02 -1.16 2.10
CA TYR A 125 12.90 -0.57 0.75
C TYR A 125 13.44 0.85 0.58
N SER A 126 13.99 1.49 1.62
CA SER A 126 14.55 2.85 1.52
C SER A 126 16.05 2.88 1.22
N LYS A 127 16.62 1.79 0.71
CA LYS A 127 18.04 1.71 0.32
C LYS A 127 18.24 2.01 -1.16
#